data_AF-A0A246B8C0-F1
#
_entry.id   AF-A0A246B8C0-F1
#
_cell.length_a   1.000
_cell.length_b   1.000
_cell.length_c   1.000
_cell.angle_alpha   90.00
_cell.angle_beta   90.00
_cell.angle_gamma   90.00
#
_symmetry.space_group_name_H-M   'P 1'
#
loop_
_entity.id
_entity.type
_entity.pdbx_description
1 polymer ?
#
loop_
_entity_poly.entity_id
_entity_poly.type
_entity_poly.pdbx_seq_one_letter_code
_entity_poly.pdbx_strand_id
1 'polypeptide(L)'
;MAIEQFVKNYIDAWSTTNTDERRQLIEEVYSTSAKFYANEPGDEAVEHHGLEKIYGNITQVNERLVVGNRLITELTSYSENNDTLRVTWQMKTPDGNIALKGMNFLQLDNSKKIKRDYIFIN
;
A
#
# COMPACT_ATOMS: atom_id res chain seq x y z
N MET A 1 -10.83 -13.33 -4.52
CA MET A 1 -11.47 -12.00 -4.52
C MET A 1 -11.43 -11.43 -5.94
N ALA A 2 -12.42 -10.64 -6.35
CA ALA A 2 -12.33 -9.90 -7.62
C ALA A 2 -11.18 -8.88 -7.57
N ILE A 3 -10.51 -8.62 -8.70
CA ILE A 3 -9.31 -7.78 -8.75
C ILE A 3 -9.60 -6.34 -8.30
N GLU A 4 -10.76 -5.79 -8.68
CA GLU A 4 -11.21 -4.45 -8.27
C GLU A 4 -11.31 -4.33 -6.75
N GLN A 5 -11.92 -5.33 -6.10
CA GLN A 5 -12.04 -5.35 -4.65
C GLN A 5 -10.67 -5.52 -3.97
N PHE A 6 -9.77 -6.30 -4.57
CA PHE A 6 -8.42 -6.47 -4.04
C PHE A 6 -7.64 -5.14 -4.06
N VAL A 7 -7.71 -4.41 -5.17
CA VAL A 7 -7.06 -3.10 -5.30
C VAL A 7 -7.68 -2.09 -4.33
N LYS A 8 -9.01 -2.12 -4.16
CA LYS A 8 -9.69 -1.31 -3.14
C LYS A 8 -9.17 -1.61 -1.74
N ASN A 9 -9.14 -2.88 -1.33
CA ASN A 9 -8.68 -3.27 0.01
C ASN A 9 -7.21 -2.94 0.22
N TYR A 10 -6.39 -3.06 -0.83
CA TYR A 10 -5.00 -2.63 -0.79
C TYR A 10 -4.87 -1.13 -0.51
N ILE A 11 -5.60 -0.27 -1.22
CA ILE A 11 -5.58 1.17 -0.97
C ILE A 11 -6.15 1.50 0.41
N ASP A 12 -7.24 0.86 0.81
CA ASP A 12 -7.85 1.07 2.13
C ASP A 12 -6.90 0.69 3.26
N ALA A 13 -6.05 -0.33 3.10
CA ALA A 13 -5.03 -0.70 4.09
C ALA A 13 -4.07 0.46 4.40
N TRP A 14 -3.75 1.29 3.41
CA TRP A 14 -2.94 2.50 3.58
C TRP A 14 -3.75 3.71 4.05
N SER A 15 -5.07 3.68 3.92
CA SER A 15 -5.93 4.88 4.01
C SER A 15 -6.82 4.90 5.25
N THR A 16 -7.26 3.76 5.77
CA THR A 16 -8.19 3.74 6.90
C THR A 16 -7.55 4.32 8.16
N THR A 17 -8.34 5.11 8.89
CA THR A 17 -7.98 5.63 10.22
C THR A 17 -8.34 4.66 11.34
N ASN A 18 -9.05 3.57 11.05
CA ASN A 18 -9.39 2.53 12.01
C ASN A 18 -8.28 1.46 12.05
N THR A 19 -7.64 1.32 13.20
CA THR A 19 -6.53 0.38 13.38
C THR A 19 -6.92 -1.09 13.20
N ASP A 20 -8.10 -1.49 13.67
CA ASP A 20 -8.55 -2.88 13.54
C ASP A 20 -8.92 -3.21 12.10
N GLU A 21 -9.57 -2.28 11.40
CA GLU A 21 -9.85 -2.39 9.97
C GLU A 21 -8.54 -2.48 9.16
N ARG A 22 -7.54 -1.66 9.48
CA ARG A 22 -6.22 -1.71 8.83
C ARG A 22 -5.59 -3.09 8.94
N ARG A 23 -5.62 -3.68 10.15
CA ARG A 23 -5.07 -5.02 10.38
C ARG A 23 -5.78 -6.05 9.51
N GLN A 24 -7.11 -6.02 9.49
CA GLN A 24 -7.92 -6.95 8.69
C GLN A 24 -7.61 -6.82 7.20
N LEU A 25 -7.54 -5.59 6.67
CA LEU A 25 -7.23 -5.33 5.27
C LEU A 25 -5.82 -5.82 4.89
N ILE A 26 -4.83 -5.59 5.76
CA ILE A 26 -3.45 -6.08 5.56
C ILE A 26 -3.41 -7.61 5.57
N GLU A 27 -4.08 -8.26 6.51
CA GLU A 27 -4.20 -9.72 6.57
C GLU A 27 -4.90 -10.30 5.33
N GLU A 28 -5.85 -9.56 4.77
CA GLU A 28 -6.59 -9.97 3.58
C GLU A 28 -5.73 -9.91 2.32
N VAL A 29 -4.97 -8.84 2.13
CA VAL A 29 -4.21 -8.61 0.88
C VAL A 29 -2.78 -9.18 0.92
N TYR A 30 -2.10 -9.22 2.07
CA TYR A 30 -0.71 -9.71 2.16
C TYR A 30 -0.59 -11.18 2.56
N SER A 31 0.36 -11.86 1.94
CA SER A 31 0.84 -13.18 2.38
C SER A 31 1.57 -13.04 3.72
N THR A 32 1.53 -14.07 4.57
CA THR A 32 2.23 -14.06 5.87
C THR A 32 3.75 -13.93 5.72
N SER A 33 4.28 -14.37 4.59
CA SER A 33 5.70 -14.31 4.22
C SER A 33 6.05 -13.19 3.23
N ALA A 34 5.15 -12.22 3.07
CA ALA A 34 5.31 -11.13 2.12
C ALA A 34 6.59 -10.32 2.36
N LYS A 35 7.10 -9.72 1.29
CA LYS A 35 8.23 -8.80 1.34
C LYS A 35 7.84 -7.47 0.73
N PHE A 36 8.12 -6.38 1.44
CA PHE A 36 7.89 -5.03 0.98
C PHE A 36 9.23 -4.33 0.78
N TYR A 37 9.36 -3.60 -0.31
CA TYR A 37 10.56 -2.91 -0.76
C TYR A 37 10.22 -1.46 -1.06
N ALA A 38 10.88 -0.52 -0.39
CA ALA A 38 10.78 0.90 -0.67
C ALA A 38 12.09 1.45 -1.19
N ASN A 39 12.01 2.20 -2.29
CA ASN A 39 13.12 2.95 -2.84
C ASN A 39 12.64 4.38 -3.11
N GLU A 40 12.84 5.25 -2.13
CA GLU A 40 12.45 6.67 -2.17
C GLU A 40 13.68 7.52 -2.53
N PRO A 41 13.57 8.49 -3.45
CA PRO A 41 14.70 9.36 -3.79
C PRO A 41 15.20 10.14 -2.56
N GLY A 42 16.49 9.94 -2.22
CA GLY A 42 17.13 10.65 -1.11
C GLY A 42 17.17 9.87 0.21
N ASP A 43 16.49 8.73 0.29
CA ASP A 43 16.52 7.82 1.43
C ASP A 43 17.26 6.51 1.08
N GLU A 44 17.70 5.79 2.12
CA GLU A 44 18.22 4.43 1.94
C GLU A 44 17.08 3.47 1.57
N ALA A 45 17.37 2.49 0.72
CA ALA A 45 16.40 1.45 0.39
C ALA A 45 16.00 0.68 1.65
N VAL A 46 14.68 0.53 1.86
CA VAL A 46 14.11 -0.15 3.03
C VAL A 46 13.43 -1.45 2.61
N GLU A 47 13.61 -2.49 3.42
CA GLU A 47 12.89 -3.75 3.27
C GLU A 47 12.17 -4.16 4.55
N HIS A 48 10.93 -4.65 4.40
CA HIS A 48 10.15 -5.24 5.49
C HIS A 48 9.69 -6.64 5.11
N HIS A 49 10.04 -7.62 5.94
CA HIS A 49 9.75 -9.03 5.68
C HIS A 49 8.76 -9.54 6.72
N GLY A 50 7.70 -10.19 6.24
CA GLY A 50 6.63 -10.72 7.07
C GLY A 50 5.56 -9.69 7.42
N LEU A 51 4.37 -10.20 7.72
CA LEU A 51 3.16 -9.40 7.91
C LEU A 51 3.29 -8.37 9.05
N GLU A 52 3.96 -8.72 10.14
CA GLU A 52 4.14 -7.84 11.30
C GLU A 52 4.94 -6.57 10.95
N LYS A 53 6.06 -6.73 10.23
CA LYS A 53 6.90 -5.59 9.83
C LYS A 53 6.20 -4.71 8.80
N ILE A 54 5.47 -5.32 7.87
CA ILE A 54 4.66 -4.60 6.88
C ILE A 54 3.53 -3.82 7.56
N TYR A 55 2.82 -4.44 8.50
CA TYR A 55 1.80 -3.77 9.31
C TYR A 55 2.36 -2.58 10.10
N GLY A 56 3.53 -2.76 10.73
CA GLY A 56 4.22 -1.69 11.43
C GLY A 56 4.57 -0.51 10.52
N ASN A 57 5.11 -0.78 9.33
CA ASN A 57 5.44 0.24 8.35
C ASN A 57 4.20 1.00 7.87
N ILE A 58 3.16 0.28 7.42
CA ILE A 58 1.91 0.90 6.95
C ILE A 58 1.28 1.75 8.05
N THR A 59 1.29 1.26 9.30
CA THR A 59 0.78 2.01 10.45
C THR A 59 1.57 3.30 10.69
N GLN A 60 2.90 3.24 10.71
CA GLN A 60 3.74 4.42 10.91
C GLN A 60 3.51 5.48 9.82
N VAL A 61 3.44 5.06 8.55
CA VAL A 61 3.19 5.96 7.43
C VAL A 61 1.79 6.56 7.52
N ASN A 62 0.77 5.74 7.80
CA ASN A 62 -0.62 6.19 7.94
C ASN A 62 -0.78 7.19 9.10
N GLU A 63 -0.24 6.90 10.28
CA GLU A 63 -0.33 7.81 11.43
C GLU A 63 0.32 9.16 11.15
N ARG A 64 1.47 9.17 10.46
CA ARG A 64 2.15 10.40 10.06
C ARG A 64 1.37 11.18 9.01
N LEU A 65 0.99 10.53 7.90
CA LEU A 65 0.51 11.22 6.70
C LEU A 65 -1.01 11.33 6.64
N VAL A 66 -1.72 10.25 6.94
CA VAL A 66 -3.19 10.22 6.88
C VAL A 66 -3.80 10.83 8.14
N VAL A 67 -3.37 10.40 9.33
CA VAL A 67 -3.94 10.91 10.59
C VAL A 67 -3.33 12.27 10.94
N GLY A 68 -2.00 12.36 10.96
CA GLY A 68 -1.27 13.58 11.36
C GLY A 68 -1.45 14.73 10.37
N ASN A 69 -1.20 14.47 9.09
CA ASN A 69 -1.25 15.51 8.04
C ASN A 69 -2.59 15.57 7.29
N ARG A 70 -3.56 14.71 7.62
CA ARG A 70 -4.89 14.65 6.99
C ARG A 70 -4.84 14.45 5.48
N LEU A 71 -3.82 13.74 5.00
CA LEU A 71 -3.72 13.41 3.58
C LEU A 71 -4.75 12.34 3.21
N ILE A 72 -5.37 12.52 2.05
CA ILE A 72 -6.36 11.62 1.47
C ILE A 72 -5.65 10.79 0.40
N THR A 73 -5.53 9.49 0.64
CA THR A 73 -4.98 8.54 -0.34
C THR A 73 -6.05 8.14 -1.35
N GLU A 74 -5.71 8.20 -2.63
CA GLU A 74 -6.61 7.84 -3.73
C GLU A 74 -5.92 6.90 -4.72
N LEU A 75 -6.67 5.90 -5.16
CA LEU A 75 -6.33 5.12 -6.35
C LEU A 75 -6.44 6.02 -7.60
N THR A 76 -5.42 6.01 -8.45
CA THR A 76 -5.48 6.71 -9.75
C THR A 76 -5.66 5.74 -10.91
N SER A 77 -4.99 4.59 -10.88
CA SER A 77 -5.19 3.52 -11.87
C SER A 77 -4.61 2.20 -11.37
N TYR A 78 -4.99 1.10 -12.01
CA TYR A 78 -4.29 -0.17 -11.88
C TYR A 78 -4.27 -0.93 -13.21
N SER A 79 -3.34 -1.87 -13.34
CA SER A 79 -3.29 -2.82 -14.46
C SER A 79 -2.81 -4.17 -13.96
N GLU A 80 -3.35 -5.25 -14.51
CA GLU A 80 -3.03 -6.63 -14.15
C GLU A 80 -2.38 -7.36 -15.33
N ASN A 81 -1.44 -8.24 -15.03
CA ASN A 81 -0.94 -9.25 -15.97
C ASN A 81 -0.54 -10.50 -15.19
N ASN A 82 -1.25 -11.61 -15.40
CA ASN A 82 -1.10 -12.84 -14.62
C ASN A 82 -1.12 -12.53 -13.11
N ASP A 83 -0.16 -13.04 -12.34
CA ASP A 83 -0.06 -12.82 -10.89
C ASP A 83 0.69 -11.52 -10.53
N THR A 84 0.57 -10.49 -11.36
CA THR A 84 1.20 -9.18 -11.11
C THR A 84 0.22 -8.03 -11.30
N LEU A 85 0.34 -7.02 -10.44
CA LEU A 85 -0.39 -5.77 -10.55
C LEU A 85 0.58 -4.60 -10.55
N ARG A 86 0.25 -3.57 -11.33
CA ARG A 86 0.73 -2.21 -11.09
C ARG A 86 -0.43 -1.41 -10.54
N VAL A 87 -0.27 -0.83 -9.35
CA VAL A 87 -1.24 0.06 -8.70
C VAL A 87 -0.62 1.45 -8.63
N THR A 88 -1.32 2.48 -9.09
CA THR A 88 -0.85 3.87 -9.04
C THR A 88 -1.78 4.67 -8.15
N TRP A 89 -1.20 5.51 -7.30
CA TRP A 89 -1.94 6.25 -6.27
C TRP A 89 -1.39 7.66 -6.11
N GLN A 90 -2.16 8.49 -5.44
CA GLN A 90 -1.76 9.82 -5.01
C GLN A 90 -2.28 10.09 -3.61
N MET A 91 -1.58 10.94 -2.87
CA MET A 91 -2.07 11.53 -1.63
C MET A 91 -2.35 13.00 -1.85
N LYS A 92 -3.56 13.45 -1.48
CA LYS A 92 -3.99 14.83 -1.59
C LYS A 92 -4.16 15.49 -0.23
N THR A 93 -3.89 16.78 -0.17
CA THR A 93 -4.34 17.62 0.94
C THR A 93 -5.86 17.81 0.88
N PRO A 94 -6.51 18.22 2.00
CA PRO A 94 -7.96 18.44 2.03
C PRO A 94 -8.48 19.50 1.05
N ASP A 95 -7.63 20.41 0.59
CA ASP A 95 -7.96 21.42 -0.44
C ASP A 95 -7.80 20.90 -1.89
N GLY A 96 -7.40 19.63 -2.06
CA GLY A 96 -7.32 18.93 -3.33
C GLY A 96 -5.94 18.96 -4.00
N ASN A 97 -4.94 19.63 -3.42
CA ASN A 97 -3.58 19.63 -3.98
C ASN A 97 -2.90 18.26 -3.83
N ILE A 98 -2.11 17.86 -4.82
CA ILE A 98 -1.34 16.61 -4.76
C ILE A 98 -0.10 16.85 -3.91
N ALA A 99 -0.01 16.14 -2.78
CA ALA A 99 1.15 16.18 -1.89
C ALA A 99 2.21 15.15 -2.28
N LEU A 100 1.78 13.94 -2.62
CA LEU A 100 2.64 12.81 -2.98
C LEU A 100 1.97 11.98 -4.06
N LYS A 101 2.76 11.30 -4.90
CA LYS A 101 2.26 10.30 -5.82
C LYS A 101 3.23 9.14 -5.94
N GLY A 102 2.71 7.98 -6.29
CA GLY A 102 3.55 6.81 -6.43
C GLY A 102 2.87 5.68 -7.14
N MET A 103 3.61 4.59 -7.24
CA MET A 103 3.09 3.33 -7.71
C MET A 103 3.67 2.17 -6.93
N ASN A 104 2.91 1.09 -6.91
CA ASN A 104 3.34 -0.20 -6.38
C ASN A 104 3.31 -1.22 -7.50
N PHE A 105 4.36 -2.03 -7.57
CA PHE A 105 4.36 -3.27 -8.33
C PHE A 105 4.17 -4.44 -7.37
N LEU A 106 3.03 -5.11 -7.49
CA LEU A 106 2.63 -6.21 -6.62
C LEU A 106 2.81 -7.54 -7.35
N GLN A 107 3.45 -8.49 -6.71
CA GLN A 107 3.46 -9.89 -7.15
C GLN A 107 2.62 -10.71 -6.20
N LEU A 108 1.65 -11.45 -6.73
CA LEU A 108 0.77 -12.32 -5.97
C LEU A 108 1.32 -13.75 -5.87
N ASP A 109 0.97 -14.46 -4.80
CA ASP A 109 1.15 -15.91 -4.69
C ASP A 109 -0.06 -16.69 -5.23
N ASN A 110 0.02 -18.02 -5.19
CA ASN A 110 -1.04 -18.91 -5.66
C ASN A 110 -2.37 -18.73 -4.90
N SER A 111 -2.35 -18.12 -3.70
CA SER A 111 -3.52 -17.79 -2.90
C SER A 111 -4.07 -16.40 -3.23
N LYS A 112 -3.55 -15.75 -4.27
CA LYS A 112 -3.90 -14.39 -4.69
C LYS A 112 -3.65 -13.33 -3.61
N LYS A 113 -2.61 -13.55 -2.79
CA LYS A 113 -2.12 -12.57 -1.80
C LYS A 113 -0.76 -12.02 -2.22
N ILE A 114 -0.46 -10.79 -1.80
CA ILE A 114 0.81 -10.12 -2.09
C ILE A 114 1.94 -10.90 -1.46
N LYS A 115 2.83 -11.43 -2.30
CA LYS A 115 4.10 -12.03 -1.92
C LYS A 115 5.23 -11.00 -1.95
N ARG A 116 5.19 -10.06 -2.92
CA ARG A 116 6.15 -8.98 -3.03
C ARG A 116 5.45 -7.67 -3.37
N ASP A 117 5.84 -6.60 -2.71
CA ASP A 117 5.36 -5.24 -2.96
C ASP A 117 6.57 -4.32 -3.13
N TYR A 118 6.66 -3.66 -4.27
CA TYR A 118 7.70 -2.68 -4.58
C TYR A 118 7.06 -1.31 -4.72
N ILE A 119 7.35 -0.39 -3.79
CA ILE A 119 6.85 0.99 -3.83
C ILE A 119 7.88 1.93 -4.47
N PHE A 120 7.38 2.83 -5.30
CA PHE A 120 8.14 3.90 -5.95
C PHE A 120 7.38 5.22 -5.79
N ILE A 121 8.01 6.21 -5.17
CA ILE A 121 7.39 7.50 -4.82
C ILE A 121 8.10 8.64 -5.56
N ASN A 122 7.34 9.66 -5.95
CA ASN A 122 7.80 10.90 -6.59
C ASN A 122 7.11 12.12 -5.97
#